data_AF-A0A7J8ZWG9-F1
#
_entry.id   AF-A0A7J8ZWG9-F1
#
_cell.length_a   1.000
_cell.length_b   1.000
_cell.length_c   1.000
_cell.angle_alpha   90.00
_cell.angle_beta   90.00
_cell.angle_gamma   90.00
#
_symmetry.space_group_name_H-M   'P 1'
#
loop_
_entity.id
_entity.type
_entity.pdbx_description
1 polymer ?
#
loop_
_entity_poly.entity_id
_entity_poly.type
_entity_poly.pdbx_seq_one_letter_code
_entity_poly.pdbx_strand_id
1 'polypeptide(L)'
;MSKAESSSCDQVKLDISLSPRVNSVKPSKTVAITDHATALAQAGVPVIRLAAGEPDFDTPAIIAEAGINAIREGYTRYTPNA
;
A
#
# COMPACT_ATOMS: atom_id res chain seq x y z
N MET A 1 16.97 57.15 -5.20
CA MET A 1 17.65 56.06 -4.46
C MET A 1 16.56 55.28 -3.73
N SER A 2 15.87 54.40 -4.45
CA SER A 2 16.04 52.94 -4.38
C SER A 2 15.87 52.40 -2.96
N LYS A 3 14.64 52.00 -2.63
CA LYS A 3 14.41 51.07 -1.53
C LYS A 3 13.98 49.76 -2.17
N ALA A 4 14.83 48.76 -1.95
CA ALA A 4 14.81 47.44 -2.55
C ALA A 4 13.46 46.77 -2.40
N GLU A 5 12.97 46.21 -3.51
CA GLU A 5 11.99 45.16 -3.55
C GLU A 5 12.57 43.95 -2.80
N SER A 6 12.23 43.81 -1.52
CA SER A 6 12.41 42.55 -0.82
C SER A 6 11.40 41.58 -1.43
N SER A 7 11.88 40.77 -2.38
CA SER A 7 11.20 39.62 -2.93
C SER A 7 10.77 38.70 -1.79
N SER A 8 9.53 38.89 -1.34
CA SER A 8 8.81 37.98 -0.48
C SER A 8 8.43 36.81 -1.36
N CYS A 9 9.18 35.70 -1.28
CA CYS A 9 8.64 34.46 -1.80
C CYS A 9 7.39 34.16 -0.98
N ASP A 10 6.23 34.26 -1.64
CA ASP A 10 4.95 33.89 -1.05
C ASP A 10 5.10 32.49 -0.46
N GLN A 11 4.97 32.39 0.86
CA GLN A 11 4.87 31.11 1.52
C GLN A 11 3.61 30.43 1.01
N VAL A 12 3.76 29.52 0.05
CA VAL A 12 2.67 28.66 -0.42
C VAL A 12 2.24 27.81 0.78
N LYS A 13 1.12 28.20 1.39
CA LYS A 13 0.48 27.43 2.44
C LYS A 13 -0.09 26.15 1.82
N LEU A 14 0.60 25.03 2.04
CA LEU A 14 0.12 23.71 1.62
C LEU A 14 -1.05 23.29 2.51
N ASP A 15 -2.15 22.89 1.87
CA ASP A 15 -3.27 22.26 2.55
C ASP A 15 -2.92 20.80 2.86
N ILE A 16 -2.82 20.49 4.16
CA ILE A 16 -2.53 19.14 4.67
C ILE A 16 -3.81 18.36 5.01
N SER A 17 -4.98 18.94 4.76
CA SER A 17 -6.26 18.28 5.06
C SER A 17 -6.54 17.13 4.10
N LEU A 18 -7.07 16.03 4.65
CA LEU A 18 -7.52 14.91 3.84
C LEU A 18 -8.83 15.26 3.14
N SER A 19 -9.02 14.76 1.92
CA SER A 19 -10.26 14.97 1.18
C SER A 19 -11.48 14.47 1.96
N PRO A 20 -12.66 15.13 1.86
CA PRO A 20 -13.86 14.70 2.56
C PRO A 20 -14.28 13.26 2.26
N ARG A 21 -13.98 12.77 1.04
CA ARG A 21 -14.25 11.40 0.64
C ARG A 21 -13.41 10.39 1.43
N VAL A 22 -12.14 10.66 1.66
CA VAL A 22 -11.28 9.78 2.48
C VAL A 22 -11.73 9.83 3.94
N ASN A 23 -12.06 11.01 4.46
CA ASN A 23 -12.53 11.17 5.84
C ASN A 23 -13.85 10.44 6.13
N SER A 24 -14.69 10.17 5.12
CA SER A 24 -15.95 9.45 5.30
C SER A 24 -15.83 7.93 5.19
N VAL A 25 -14.71 7.40 4.70
CA VAL A 25 -14.48 5.95 4.62
C VAL A 25 -14.23 5.41 6.01
N LYS A 26 -15.05 4.44 6.43
CA LYS A 26 -14.85 3.74 7.70
C LYS A 26 -13.64 2.80 7.58
N PRO A 27 -12.79 2.72 8.62
CA PRO A 27 -11.73 1.72 8.67
C PRO A 27 -12.27 0.30 8.48
N SER A 28 -11.52 -0.55 7.78
CA SER A 28 -11.90 -1.94 7.56
C SER A 28 -11.73 -2.75 8.84
N LYS A 29 -12.83 -3.33 9.33
CA LYS A 29 -12.79 -4.24 10.49
C LYS A 29 -11.98 -5.50 10.19
N THR A 30 -12.04 -6.01 8.96
CA THR A 30 -11.29 -7.20 8.56
C THR A 30 -9.80 -6.97 8.64
N VAL A 31 -9.31 -5.82 8.14
CA VAL A 31 -7.89 -5.46 8.24
C VAL A 31 -7.46 -5.32 9.69
N ALA A 32 -8.23 -4.61 10.51
CA ALA A 32 -7.91 -4.42 11.92
C ALA A 32 -7.80 -5.76 12.70
N ILE A 33 -8.68 -6.73 12.41
CA ILE A 33 -8.63 -8.06 13.05
C ILE A 33 -7.42 -8.86 12.56
N THR A 34 -7.15 -8.85 11.25
CA THR A 34 -5.99 -9.55 10.66
C THR A 34 -4.66 -8.99 11.18
N ASP A 35 -4.55 -7.66 11.29
CA ASP A 35 -3.36 -6.98 11.83
C ASP A 35 -3.14 -7.34 13.30
N HIS A 36 -4.21 -7.32 14.11
CA HIS A 36 -4.13 -7.71 15.52
C HIS A 36 -3.71 -9.17 15.70
N ALA A 37 -4.30 -10.09 14.92
CA ALA A 37 -3.93 -11.50 14.96
C ALA A 37 -2.47 -11.73 14.53
N THR A 38 -1.98 -10.96 13.56
CA THR A 38 -0.58 -10.99 13.12
C THR A 38 0.37 -10.49 14.22
N ALA A 39 0.02 -9.39 14.89
CA ALA A 39 0.80 -8.86 16.00
C ALA A 39 0.88 -9.85 17.17
N LEU A 40 -0.23 -10.52 17.52
CA LEU A 40 -0.25 -11.56 18.55
C LEU A 40 0.64 -12.75 18.17
N ALA A 41 0.56 -13.22 16.93
CA ALA A 41 1.42 -14.31 16.44
C ALA A 41 2.91 -13.94 16.50
N GLN A 42 3.26 -12.70 16.11
CA GLN A 42 4.64 -12.18 16.21
C GLN A 42 5.13 -12.03 17.65
N ALA A 43 4.22 -11.76 18.59
CA ALA A 43 4.51 -11.75 20.02
C ALA A 43 4.61 -13.16 20.64
N GLY A 44 4.48 -14.22 19.84
CA GLY A 44 4.57 -15.61 20.29
C GLY A 44 3.29 -16.16 20.91
N VAL A 45 2.17 -15.45 20.81
CA VAL A 45 0.86 -15.92 21.27
C VAL A 45 0.28 -16.88 20.21
N PRO A 46 -0.13 -18.11 20.58
CA PRO A 46 -0.80 -19.01 19.64
C PRO A 46 -2.15 -18.44 19.20
N VAL A 47 -2.33 -18.23 17.90
CA VAL A 47 -3.56 -17.67 17.31
C VAL A 47 -4.01 -18.51 16.11
N ILE A 48 -5.28 -18.92 16.08
CA ILE A 48 -5.92 -19.53 14.91
C ILE A 48 -6.56 -18.41 14.08
N ARG A 49 -6.03 -18.17 12.87
CA ARG A 49 -6.48 -17.07 12.01
C ARG A 49 -7.60 -17.54 11.09
N LEU A 50 -8.84 -17.13 11.38
CA LEU A 50 -10.04 -17.45 10.58
C LEU A 50 -10.61 -16.22 9.85
N ALA A 51 -9.89 -15.08 9.89
CA ALA A 51 -10.34 -13.81 9.33
C ALA A 51 -9.80 -13.51 7.93
N ALA A 52 -8.68 -14.14 7.54
CA ALA A 52 -8.06 -13.95 6.24
C ALA A 52 -8.76 -14.81 5.17
N GLY A 53 -8.94 -14.25 3.97
CA GLY A 53 -9.49 -14.96 2.81
C GLY A 53 -8.41 -15.47 1.84
N GLU A 54 -7.14 -15.47 2.25
CA GLU A 54 -6.03 -16.00 1.47
C GLU A 54 -5.98 -17.53 1.60
N PRO A 55 -5.89 -18.29 0.50
CA PRO A 55 -5.70 -19.74 0.54
C PRO A 55 -4.40 -20.13 1.27
N ASP A 56 -4.39 -21.32 1.87
CA ASP A 56 -3.25 -21.91 2.58
C ASP A 56 -2.28 -22.67 1.67
N PHE A 57 -2.54 -22.69 0.36
CA PHE A 57 -1.70 -23.36 -0.63
C PHE A 57 -0.75 -22.38 -1.32
N ASP A 58 0.44 -22.87 -1.65
CA ASP A 58 1.37 -22.11 -2.48
C ASP A 58 0.82 -21.88 -3.89
N THR A 59 1.35 -20.84 -4.55
CA THR A 59 1.11 -20.61 -5.98
C THR A 59 1.57 -21.85 -6.78
N PRO A 60 0.75 -22.42 -7.69
CA PRO A 60 1.14 -23.58 -8.49
C PRO A 60 2.46 -23.37 -9.22
N ALA A 61 3.32 -24.39 -9.24
CA ALA A 61 4.69 -24.31 -9.77
C ALA A 61 4.75 -23.77 -11.21
N ILE A 62 3.83 -24.18 -12.08
CA ILE A 62 3.78 -23.71 -13.47
C ILE A 62 3.53 -22.19 -13.57
N ILE A 63 2.75 -21.63 -12.63
CA ILE A 63 2.46 -20.19 -12.57
C ILE A 63 3.67 -19.44 -12.01
N ALA A 64 4.29 -19.96 -10.95
CA ALA A 64 5.51 -19.39 -10.38
C ALA A 64 6.65 -19.35 -11.41
N GLU A 65 6.89 -20.44 -12.13
CA GLU A 65 7.90 -20.52 -13.19
C GLU A 65 7.62 -19.56 -14.34
N ALA A 66 6.35 -19.40 -14.75
CA ALA A 66 5.99 -18.40 -15.76
C ALA A 66 6.34 -16.97 -15.30
N GLY A 67 6.08 -16.62 -14.03
CA GLY A 67 6.48 -15.34 -13.45
C GLY A 67 8.00 -15.15 -13.41
N ILE A 68 8.74 -16.19 -13.03
CA ILE A 68 10.21 -16.19 -13.03
C ILE A 68 10.74 -15.97 -14.45
N ASN A 69 10.20 -16.68 -15.44
CA ASN A 69 10.63 -16.55 -16.83
C ASN A 69 10.30 -15.16 -17.39
N ALA A 70 9.14 -14.59 -17.08
CA ALA A 70 8.80 -13.22 -17.46
C ALA A 70 9.84 -12.20 -16.96
N ILE A 71 10.32 -12.35 -15.72
CA ILE A 71 11.41 -11.52 -15.17
C ILE A 71 12.71 -11.74 -15.94
N ARG A 72 13.10 -13.01 -16.17
CA ARG A 72 14.36 -13.37 -16.86
C ARG A 72 14.39 -12.90 -18.31
N GLU A 73 13.26 -12.96 -19.00
CA GLU A 73 13.11 -12.59 -20.42
C GLU A 73 12.88 -11.08 -20.61
N GLY A 74 12.82 -10.31 -19.52
CA GLY A 74 12.78 -8.85 -19.58
C GLY A 74 11.39 -8.25 -19.77
N TYR A 75 10.31 -8.99 -19.49
CA TYR A 75 8.92 -8.49 -19.47
C TYR A 75 8.68 -7.56 -18.26
N THR A 76 9.33 -6.40 -18.27
CA THR A 76 9.43 -5.45 -17.15
C THR A 76 8.99 -4.03 -17.53
N ARG A 77 8.47 -3.86 -18.75
CA ARG A 77 8.00 -2.58 -19.28
C ARG A 77 6.48 -2.50 -19.19
N TYR A 78 5.94 -1.30 -19.43
CA TYR A 78 4.51 -1.07 -19.45
C TYR A 78 3.80 -2.04 -20.40
N THR A 79 2.72 -2.63 -19.90
CA THR A 79 1.81 -3.43 -20.71
C THR A 79 0.91 -2.50 -21.53
N PRO A 80 0.33 -2.98 -22.65
CA PRO A 80 -0.73 -2.26 -23.32
C PRO A 80 -1.89 -1.92 -22.36
N ASN A 81 -2.54 -0.79 -22.61
CA ASN A 81 -3.79 -0.45 -21.94
C ASN A 81 -4.90 -1.35 -22.48
N ALA A 82 -5.76 -1.88 -21.60
CA ALA A 82 -6.92 -2.69 -21.96
C ALA A 82 -8.02 -1.86 -22.63
#